data_AF-A0A061LU30-F1
#
_entry.id   AF-A0A061LU30-F1
#
_cell.length_a   1.000
_cell.length_b   1.000
_cell.length_c   1.000
_cell.angle_alpha   90.00
_cell.angle_beta   90.00
_cell.angle_gamma   90.00
#
_symmetry.space_group_name_H-M   'P 1'
#
loop_
_entity.id
_entity.type
_entity.pdbx_description
1 polymer ?
#
loop_
_entity_poly.entity_id
_entity_poly.type
_entity_poly.pdbx_seq_one_letter_code
_entity_poly.pdbx_strand_id
1 'polypeptide(L)'
;MRSPLHSLRRPGAAFGALALTAALLAGCSLLEGPTPETPERTEPAVPETAPEFFPEGSAADNLPYFTEVLRAFAAGEQPVQGAPVVDAVAAAGFDKTAMQVSFDESQTGLAADSIFVSVRIGADCLIGQVVAEDRGFAAEAKPALGPAQDICLIGSTRVIDW
;
A
#
# COMPACT_ATOMS: atom_id res chain seq x y z
N MET A 1 60.11 -31.35 46.98
CA MET A 1 60.26 -30.89 45.59
C MET A 1 59.05 -31.37 44.80
N ARG A 2 58.10 -30.48 44.47
CA ARG A 2 56.87 -30.82 43.72
C ARG A 2 57.06 -30.43 42.26
N SER A 3 56.96 -31.40 41.36
CA SER A 3 56.94 -31.18 39.90
C SER A 3 55.65 -30.49 39.46
N PRO A 4 55.68 -29.55 38.49
CA PRO A 4 54.48 -29.02 37.88
C PRO A 4 54.08 -29.88 36.67
N LEU A 5 52.87 -30.42 36.68
CA LEU A 5 52.24 -31.01 35.50
C LEU A 5 51.73 -29.87 34.60
N HIS A 6 52.33 -29.73 33.41
CA HIS A 6 51.82 -28.85 32.36
C HIS A 6 50.58 -29.50 31.72
N SER A 7 49.44 -28.82 31.84
CA SER A 7 48.20 -29.16 31.16
C SER A 7 48.30 -28.80 29.68
N LEU A 8 48.37 -29.82 28.80
CA LEU A 8 48.20 -29.65 27.36
C LEU A 8 46.73 -29.34 27.04
N ARG A 9 46.43 -28.09 26.66
CA ARG A 9 45.15 -27.73 26.04
C ARG A 9 45.15 -28.15 24.58
N ARG A 10 44.21 -29.03 24.19
CA ARG A 10 44.02 -29.52 22.82
C ARG A 10 43.34 -28.45 21.94
N PRO A 11 43.90 -28.08 20.75
CA PRO A 11 43.37 -27.02 19.90
C PRO A 11 42.13 -27.42 19.06
N GLY A 12 41.70 -28.68 19.10
CA GLY A 12 40.62 -29.20 18.25
C GLY A 12 39.22 -28.65 18.52
N ALA A 13 38.96 -28.12 19.73
CA ALA A 13 37.63 -27.63 20.10
C ALA A 13 37.25 -26.33 19.37
N ALA A 14 38.22 -25.48 19.03
CA ALA A 14 37.96 -24.19 18.40
C ALA A 14 37.54 -24.32 16.92
N PHE A 15 38.14 -25.26 16.18
CA PHE A 15 37.81 -25.51 14.78
C PHE A 15 36.43 -26.16 14.59
N GLY A 16 36.03 -27.06 15.50
CA GLY A 16 34.70 -27.69 15.45
C GLY A 16 33.57 -26.68 15.72
N ALA A 17 33.78 -25.73 16.64
CA ALA A 17 32.78 -24.72 16.96
C ALA A 17 32.51 -23.76 15.79
N LEU A 18 33.55 -23.39 15.03
CA LEU A 18 33.44 -22.47 13.89
C LEU A 18 32.72 -23.12 12.69
N ALA A 19 32.97 -24.40 12.43
CA ALA A 19 32.29 -25.13 11.36
C ALA A 19 30.80 -25.34 11.65
N LEU A 20 30.43 -25.62 12.92
CA LEU A 20 29.03 -25.73 13.32
C LEU A 20 28.29 -24.39 13.22
N THR A 21 28.91 -23.28 13.58
CA THR A 21 28.28 -21.95 13.45
C THR A 21 28.06 -21.59 11.99
N ALA A 22 29.05 -21.80 11.12
CA ALA A 22 28.87 -21.56 9.68
C ALA A 22 27.73 -22.42 9.07
N ALA A 23 27.59 -23.68 9.49
CA ALA A 23 26.50 -24.54 9.04
C ALA A 23 25.12 -24.09 9.57
N LEU A 24 25.05 -23.59 10.81
CA LEU A 24 23.81 -23.07 11.40
C LEU A 24 23.36 -21.73 10.76
N LEU A 25 24.31 -20.91 10.27
CA LEU A 25 24.02 -19.65 9.58
C LEU A 25 23.68 -19.82 8.09
N ALA A 26 23.99 -20.97 7.49
CA ALA A 26 23.72 -21.26 6.07
C ALA A 26 22.31 -21.79 5.78
N GLY A 27 21.44 -21.87 6.79
CA GLY A 27 20.13 -22.54 6.70
C GLY A 27 19.15 -21.93 5.70
N CYS A 28 19.28 -20.65 5.31
CA CYS A 28 18.30 -19.99 4.43
C CYS A 28 18.66 -19.97 2.94
N SER A 29 19.90 -20.30 2.55
CA SER A 29 20.32 -20.28 1.14
C SER A 29 20.32 -21.65 0.46
N LEU A 30 20.09 -22.72 1.22
CA LEU A 30 20.09 -24.12 0.73
C LEU A 30 18.68 -24.68 0.52
N LEU A 31 17.64 -23.97 0.93
CA LEU A 31 16.27 -24.32 0.60
C LEU A 31 15.88 -23.61 -0.69
N GLU A 32 15.84 -24.35 -1.81
CA GLU A 32 14.96 -24.03 -2.92
C GLU A 32 13.52 -24.07 -2.34
N GLY A 33 13.06 -22.92 -1.85
CA GLY A 33 11.68 -22.76 -1.40
C GLY A 33 10.70 -22.85 -2.57
N PRO A 34 9.40 -23.02 -2.30
CA PRO A 34 8.40 -22.91 -3.36
C PRO A 34 8.55 -21.56 -4.08
N THR A 35 8.51 -21.57 -5.41
CA THR A 35 8.44 -20.34 -6.19
C THR A 35 7.20 -19.56 -5.73
N PRO A 36 7.33 -18.28 -5.33
CA PRO A 36 6.17 -17.48 -4.97
C PRO A 36 5.25 -17.34 -6.19
N GLU A 37 4.02 -17.81 -6.06
CA GLU A 37 2.95 -17.55 -7.03
C GLU A 37 2.39 -16.15 -6.72
N THR A 38 2.34 -15.26 -7.71
CA THR A 38 1.70 -13.95 -7.56
C THR A 38 0.22 -14.13 -7.80
N PRO A 39 -0.68 -13.87 -6.82
CA PRO A 39 -2.10 -13.97 -7.05
C PRO A 39 -2.54 -12.92 -8.08
N GLU A 40 -3.47 -13.32 -8.95
CA GLU A 40 -4.05 -12.40 -9.93
C GLU A 40 -4.87 -11.32 -9.22
N ARG A 41 -4.69 -10.05 -9.63
CA ARG A 41 -5.47 -8.93 -9.11
C ARG A 41 -6.91 -9.08 -9.60
N THR A 42 -7.84 -9.19 -8.67
CA THR A 42 -9.27 -9.15 -8.99
C THR A 42 -9.74 -7.70 -9.04
N GLU A 43 -10.17 -7.25 -10.22
CA GLU A 43 -10.74 -5.93 -10.39
C GLU A 43 -12.22 -5.91 -9.95
N PRO A 44 -12.73 -4.81 -9.36
CA PRO A 44 -14.13 -4.71 -8.98
C PRO A 44 -15.07 -4.90 -10.18
N ALA A 45 -15.96 -5.89 -10.10
CA ALA A 45 -16.93 -6.20 -11.15
C ALA A 45 -17.76 -4.98 -11.55
N VAL A 46 -18.09 -4.89 -12.84
CA VAL A 46 -18.98 -3.84 -13.37
C VAL A 46 -20.37 -4.03 -12.74
N PRO A 47 -20.96 -3.00 -12.12
CA PRO A 47 -22.26 -3.13 -11.49
C PRO A 47 -23.38 -3.27 -12.53
N GLU A 48 -24.40 -4.08 -12.22
CA GLU A 48 -25.57 -4.25 -13.11
C GLU A 48 -26.42 -2.98 -13.22
N THR A 49 -26.45 -2.18 -12.16
CA THR A 49 -27.14 -0.88 -12.09
C THR A 49 -26.10 0.17 -11.76
N ALA A 50 -26.11 1.29 -12.49
CA ALA A 50 -25.21 2.40 -12.22
C ALA A 50 -25.45 2.92 -10.79
N PRO A 51 -24.41 2.97 -9.93
CA PRO A 51 -24.55 3.50 -8.59
C PRO A 51 -24.80 5.01 -8.63
N GLU A 52 -25.53 5.50 -7.63
CA GLU A 52 -25.84 6.92 -7.49
C GLU A 52 -25.05 7.52 -6.32
N PHE A 53 -24.78 8.82 -6.38
CA PHE A 53 -24.18 9.56 -5.28
C PHE A 53 -25.23 9.90 -4.23
N PHE A 54 -24.91 9.68 -2.95
CA PHE A 54 -25.76 9.99 -1.81
C PHE A 54 -25.07 11.05 -0.93
N PRO A 55 -25.32 12.37 -1.14
CA PRO A 55 -24.62 13.43 -0.42
C PRO A 55 -24.71 13.35 1.12
N GLU A 56 -25.86 12.89 1.62
CA GLU A 56 -26.11 12.71 3.07
C GLU A 56 -25.76 11.28 3.56
N GLY A 57 -25.24 10.43 2.67
CA GLY A 57 -24.88 9.05 2.95
C GLY A 57 -23.53 8.91 3.63
N SER A 58 -23.29 7.74 4.22
CA SER A 58 -21.99 7.37 4.79
C SER A 58 -20.94 7.05 3.71
N ALA A 59 -19.69 6.85 4.13
CA ALA A 59 -18.66 6.29 3.25
C ALA A 59 -19.08 4.92 2.68
N ALA A 60 -19.70 4.06 3.50
CA ALA A 60 -20.18 2.76 3.04
C ALA A 60 -21.29 2.88 1.98
N ASP A 61 -22.23 3.82 2.16
CA ASP A 61 -23.32 4.06 1.20
C ASP A 61 -22.78 4.56 -0.15
N ASN A 62 -21.72 5.37 -0.13
CA ASN A 62 -21.11 5.96 -1.34
C ASN A 62 -19.98 5.11 -1.95
N LEU A 63 -19.57 4.00 -1.33
CA LEU A 63 -18.48 3.16 -1.84
C LEU A 63 -18.75 2.64 -3.26
N PRO A 64 -19.96 2.14 -3.61
CA PRO A 64 -20.22 1.73 -4.99
C PRO A 64 -20.06 2.87 -6.00
N TYR A 65 -20.54 4.07 -5.67
CA TYR A 65 -20.42 5.25 -6.53
C TYR A 65 -18.98 5.69 -6.70
N PHE A 66 -18.23 5.82 -5.60
CA PHE A 66 -16.81 6.13 -5.63
C PHE A 66 -16.00 5.12 -6.45
N THR A 67 -16.32 3.83 -6.33
CA THR A 67 -15.71 2.77 -7.13
C THR A 67 -15.99 2.95 -8.63
N GLU A 68 -17.22 3.33 -9.01
CA GLU A 68 -17.57 3.66 -10.39
C GLU A 68 -16.84 4.90 -10.91
N VAL A 69 -16.64 5.92 -10.09
CA VAL A 69 -15.84 7.10 -10.47
C VAL A 69 -14.39 6.71 -10.80
N LEU A 70 -13.76 5.87 -9.98
CA LEU A 70 -12.42 5.37 -10.28
C LEU A 70 -12.38 4.46 -11.50
N ARG A 71 -13.39 3.61 -11.70
CA ARG A 71 -13.55 2.79 -12.91
C ARG A 71 -13.64 3.66 -14.17
N ALA A 72 -14.49 4.68 -14.14
CA ALA A 72 -14.67 5.60 -15.25
C ALA A 72 -13.39 6.41 -15.52
N PHE A 73 -12.69 6.86 -14.47
CA PHE A 73 -11.38 7.48 -14.61
C PHE A 73 -10.40 6.52 -15.27
N ALA A 74 -10.26 5.29 -14.76
CA ALA A 74 -9.36 4.24 -15.21
C ALA A 74 -9.57 3.87 -16.69
N ALA A 75 -10.82 3.84 -17.16
CA ALA A 75 -11.17 3.59 -18.56
C ALA A 75 -10.80 4.75 -19.52
N GLY A 76 -10.53 5.95 -19.00
CA GLY A 76 -10.13 7.11 -19.78
C GLY A 76 -8.63 7.19 -20.09
N GLU A 77 -8.22 8.28 -20.73
CA GLU A 77 -6.82 8.54 -21.15
C GLU A 77 -6.10 9.57 -20.27
N GLN A 78 -6.77 10.13 -19.26
CA GLN A 78 -6.15 11.10 -18.35
C GLN A 78 -4.98 10.46 -17.59
N PRO A 79 -3.89 11.20 -17.35
CA PRO A 79 -2.71 10.65 -16.68
C PRO A 79 -3.05 10.20 -15.25
N VAL A 80 -2.54 9.05 -14.82
CA VAL A 80 -2.64 8.58 -13.43
C VAL A 80 -1.71 9.42 -12.56
N GLN A 81 -2.15 10.62 -12.23
CA GLN A 81 -1.48 11.59 -11.37
C GLN A 81 -2.50 12.14 -10.37
N GLY A 82 -2.02 12.66 -9.25
CA GLY A 82 -2.83 13.12 -8.14
C GLY A 82 -3.87 14.15 -8.54
N ALA A 83 -3.49 15.17 -9.31
CA ALA A 83 -4.42 16.22 -9.74
C ALA A 83 -5.58 15.69 -10.63
N PRO A 84 -5.32 14.98 -11.74
CA PRO A 84 -6.38 14.38 -12.55
C PRO A 84 -7.32 13.44 -11.77
N VAL A 85 -6.77 12.62 -10.87
CA VAL A 85 -7.58 11.67 -10.08
C VAL A 85 -8.48 12.43 -9.11
N VAL A 86 -7.94 13.39 -8.35
CA VAL A 86 -8.70 14.23 -7.43
C VAL A 86 -9.76 15.06 -8.17
N ASP A 87 -9.43 15.63 -9.33
CA ASP A 87 -10.38 16.43 -10.10
C ASP A 87 -11.53 15.56 -10.64
N ALA A 88 -11.26 14.32 -11.03
CA ALA A 88 -12.32 13.38 -11.40
C ALA A 88 -13.24 13.04 -10.22
N VAL A 89 -12.67 12.80 -9.04
CA VAL A 89 -13.46 12.55 -7.81
C VAL A 89 -14.25 13.78 -7.39
N ALA A 90 -13.67 14.98 -7.51
CA ALA A 90 -14.36 16.24 -7.19
C ALA A 90 -15.47 16.56 -8.19
N ALA A 91 -15.25 16.30 -9.49
CA ALA A 91 -16.27 16.46 -10.53
C ALA A 91 -17.47 15.51 -10.34
N ALA A 92 -17.27 14.37 -9.67
CA ALA A 92 -18.34 13.46 -9.27
C ALA A 92 -19.16 13.95 -8.05
N GLY A 93 -18.80 15.09 -7.46
CA GLY A 93 -19.56 15.74 -6.39
C GLY A 93 -19.03 15.53 -4.98
N PHE A 94 -17.92 14.80 -4.81
CA PHE A 94 -17.26 14.68 -3.51
C PHE A 94 -16.53 15.98 -3.12
N ASP A 95 -16.51 16.30 -1.83
CA ASP A 95 -15.86 17.50 -1.31
C ASP A 95 -14.33 17.41 -1.41
N LYS A 96 -13.74 18.25 -2.27
CA LYS A 96 -12.28 18.33 -2.48
C LYS A 96 -11.51 18.71 -1.22
N THR A 97 -12.12 19.47 -0.30
CA THR A 97 -11.48 19.87 0.96
C THR A 97 -11.37 18.71 1.96
N ALA A 98 -12.15 17.65 1.76
CA ALA A 98 -12.10 16.42 2.53
C ALA A 98 -11.18 15.36 1.91
N MET A 99 -10.46 15.71 0.83
CA MET A 99 -9.61 14.77 0.10
C MET A 99 -8.17 14.73 0.58
N GLN A 100 -7.54 13.56 0.38
CA GLN A 100 -6.09 13.40 0.48
C GLN A 100 -5.62 12.62 -0.73
N VAL A 101 -4.39 12.90 -1.18
CA VAL A 101 -3.80 12.24 -2.35
C VAL A 101 -2.31 11.95 -2.11
N SER A 102 -1.81 10.85 -2.66
CA SER A 102 -0.37 10.54 -2.65
C SER A 102 0.41 11.50 -3.55
N PHE A 103 1.74 11.47 -3.42
CA PHE A 103 2.64 12.17 -4.36
C PHE A 103 2.70 11.45 -5.71
N ASP A 104 3.00 12.22 -6.76
CA ASP A 104 3.12 11.71 -8.14
C ASP A 104 4.49 11.06 -8.40
N GLU A 105 5.46 11.31 -7.53
CA GLU A 105 6.82 10.82 -7.64
C GLU A 105 7.32 10.29 -6.29
N SER A 106 8.23 9.32 -6.35
CA SER A 106 9.02 8.88 -5.21
C SER A 106 10.06 9.93 -4.81
N GLN A 107 10.68 9.75 -3.65
CA GLN A 107 11.78 10.63 -3.21
C GLN A 107 13.01 10.58 -4.14
N THR A 108 13.14 9.55 -4.99
CA THR A 108 14.21 9.46 -5.98
C THR A 108 13.80 10.01 -7.35
N GLY A 109 12.62 10.64 -7.46
CA GLY A 109 12.13 11.26 -8.71
C GLY A 109 11.64 10.24 -9.74
N LEU A 110 11.20 9.06 -9.30
CA LEU A 110 10.52 8.11 -10.18
C LEU A 110 9.02 8.35 -10.11
N ALA A 111 8.32 8.28 -11.25
CA ALA A 111 6.86 8.33 -11.26
C ALA A 111 6.27 7.26 -10.34
N ALA A 112 5.20 7.59 -9.64
CA ALA A 112 4.51 6.67 -8.76
C ALA A 112 3.80 5.57 -9.57
N ASP A 113 4.03 4.31 -9.20
CA ASP A 113 3.36 3.16 -9.84
C ASP A 113 1.85 3.14 -9.56
N SER A 114 1.41 3.86 -8.53
CA SER A 114 0.00 4.02 -8.18
C SER A 114 -0.25 5.37 -7.53
N ILE A 115 -1.42 5.93 -7.79
CA ILE A 115 -1.95 7.08 -7.09
C ILE A 115 -3.03 6.62 -6.12
N PHE A 116 -2.87 7.00 -4.86
CA PHE A 116 -3.89 6.84 -3.84
C PHE A 116 -4.63 8.14 -3.66
N VAL A 117 -5.96 8.06 -3.63
CA VAL A 117 -6.86 9.18 -3.35
C VAL A 117 -7.82 8.76 -2.24
N SER A 118 -8.27 9.69 -1.43
CA SER A 118 -9.32 9.41 -0.44
C SER A 118 -10.26 10.59 -0.29
N VAL A 119 -11.47 10.31 0.22
CA VAL A 119 -12.47 11.29 0.62
C VAL A 119 -12.93 10.94 2.03
N ARG A 120 -12.83 11.88 2.96
CA ARG A 120 -13.39 11.69 4.30
C ARG A 120 -14.88 12.02 4.32
N ILE A 121 -15.69 11.10 4.86
CA ILE A 121 -17.13 11.27 5.08
C ILE A 121 -17.42 10.92 6.54
N GLY A 122 -17.66 11.95 7.36
CA GLY A 122 -17.82 11.78 8.81
C GLY A 122 -16.55 11.25 9.47
N ALA A 123 -16.67 10.06 10.08
CA ALA A 123 -15.59 9.35 10.77
C ALA A 123 -14.90 8.28 9.89
N ASP A 124 -15.37 8.10 8.65
CA ASP A 124 -14.86 7.10 7.73
C ASP A 124 -14.25 7.77 6.49
N CYS A 125 -13.47 6.99 5.76
CA CYS A 125 -12.79 7.36 4.53
C CYS A 125 -13.20 6.39 3.43
N LEU A 126 -13.50 6.95 2.27
CA LEU A 126 -13.38 6.23 1.00
C LEU A 126 -11.92 6.32 0.57
N ILE A 127 -11.27 5.18 0.35
CA ILE A 127 -9.88 5.09 -0.09
C ILE A 127 -9.86 4.42 -1.45
N GLY A 128 -9.21 5.06 -2.41
CA GLY A 128 -9.06 4.61 -3.78
C GLY A 128 -7.60 4.45 -4.16
N GLN A 129 -7.32 3.49 -5.03
CA GLN A 129 -6.04 3.31 -5.70
C GLN A 129 -6.29 3.23 -7.20
N VAL A 130 -5.44 3.88 -7.99
CA VAL A 130 -5.36 3.71 -9.44
C VAL A 130 -3.90 3.42 -9.81
N VAL A 131 -3.66 2.33 -10.54
CA VAL A 131 -2.34 1.87 -10.94
C VAL A 131 -1.97 2.47 -12.29
N ALA A 132 -0.75 2.98 -12.42
CA ALA A 132 -0.32 3.71 -13.61
C ALA A 132 -0.11 2.79 -14.83
N GLU A 133 0.47 1.60 -14.63
CA GLU A 133 0.86 0.67 -15.70
C GLU A 133 -0.34 -0.01 -16.37
N ASP A 134 -1.18 -0.68 -15.59
CA ASP A 134 -2.29 -1.50 -16.08
C ASP A 134 -3.66 -0.81 -15.97
N ARG A 135 -3.70 0.42 -15.42
CA ARG A 135 -4.93 1.19 -15.15
C ARG A 135 -5.89 0.48 -14.19
N GLY A 136 -5.44 -0.56 -13.48
CA GLY A 136 -6.23 -1.25 -12.48
C GLY A 136 -6.59 -0.30 -11.34
N PHE A 137 -7.77 -0.52 -10.75
CA PHE A 137 -8.24 0.30 -9.64
C PHE A 137 -8.83 -0.55 -8.52
N ALA A 138 -8.83 0.01 -7.32
CA ALA A 138 -9.47 -0.57 -6.15
C ALA A 138 -10.05 0.55 -5.29
N ALA A 139 -11.11 0.23 -4.55
CA ALA A 139 -11.70 1.13 -3.58
C ALA A 139 -12.18 0.37 -2.35
N GLU A 140 -12.10 1.02 -1.19
CA GLU A 140 -12.63 0.50 0.06
C GLU A 140 -13.07 1.62 1.00
N ALA A 141 -14.00 1.31 1.90
CA ALA A 141 -14.37 2.17 3.01
C ALA A 141 -13.64 1.71 4.29
N LYS A 142 -13.00 2.63 5.00
CA LYS A 142 -12.29 2.37 6.26
C LYS A 142 -12.52 3.49 7.27
N PRO A 143 -12.43 3.22 8.58
CA PRO A 143 -12.38 4.27 9.58
C PRO A 143 -11.21 5.22 9.36
N ALA A 144 -11.44 6.51 9.55
CA ALA A 144 -10.38 7.51 9.61
C ALA A 144 -9.50 7.28 10.85
N LEU A 145 -8.21 7.58 10.72
CA LEU A 145 -7.22 7.37 11.76
C LEU A 145 -6.92 8.68 12.50
N GLY A 146 -6.25 8.53 13.66
CA GLY A 146 -5.81 9.64 14.49
C GLY A 146 -6.88 10.15 15.47
N PRO A 147 -6.49 10.93 16.48
CA PRO A 147 -7.39 11.42 17.52
C PRO A 147 -8.46 12.38 16.97
N ALA A 148 -8.17 13.07 15.87
CA ALA A 148 -9.10 13.96 15.19
C ALA A 148 -9.95 13.26 14.12
N GLN A 149 -9.72 11.96 13.86
CA GLN A 149 -10.40 11.17 12.82
C GLN A 149 -10.35 11.84 11.44
N ASP A 150 -9.17 12.33 11.08
CA ASP A 150 -8.93 13.13 9.87
C ASP A 150 -7.86 12.53 8.96
N ILE A 151 -7.25 11.39 9.32
CA ILE A 151 -6.21 10.74 8.51
C ILE A 151 -6.83 9.59 7.71
N CYS A 152 -6.89 9.72 6.39
CA CYS A 152 -7.38 8.67 5.49
C CYS A 152 -6.26 7.90 4.82
N LEU A 153 -5.16 8.58 4.45
CA LEU A 153 -3.97 7.95 3.87
C LEU A 153 -2.83 7.98 4.89
N ILE A 154 -2.20 6.82 5.11
CA ILE A 154 -1.06 6.72 6.02
C ILE A 154 0.20 7.23 5.32
N GLY A 155 0.88 8.18 5.95
CA GLY A 155 2.10 8.79 5.43
C GLY A 155 1.94 10.28 5.18
N SER A 156 2.88 10.87 4.44
CA SER A 156 2.75 12.24 3.96
C SER A 156 1.94 12.25 2.66
N THR A 157 0.97 13.15 2.58
CA THR A 157 0.13 13.36 1.41
C THR A 157 0.51 14.67 0.73
N ARG A 158 0.21 14.76 -0.56
CA ARG A 158 0.40 16.00 -1.31
C ARG A 158 -0.69 16.99 -0.92
N VAL A 159 -0.31 18.25 -0.71
CA VAL A 159 -1.27 19.34 -0.48
C VAL A 159 -2.10 19.56 -1.74
N ILE A 160 -3.41 19.69 -1.57
CA ILE A 160 -4.35 19.97 -2.66
C ILE A 160 -4.60 21.48 -2.72
N ASP A 161 -3.87 22.18 -3.59
CA ASP A 161 -3.82 23.65 -3.69
C ASP A 161 -4.23 24.22 -5.05
N TRP A 162 -4.85 23.40 -5.91
CA TRP A 162 -5.34 23.78 -7.24
C TRP A 162 -6.86 23.87 -7.32
#